data_AF-A0A7V9SVP9-F1
#
_entry.id   AF-A0A7V9SVP9-F1
#
_cell.length_a   1.000
_cell.length_b   1.000
_cell.length_c   1.000
_cell.angle_alpha   90.00
_cell.angle_beta   90.00
_cell.angle_gamma   90.00
#
_symmetry.space_group_name_H-M   'P 1'
#
loop_
_entity.id
_entity.type
_entity.pdbx_description
1 polymer ?
#
loop_
_entity_poly.entity_id
_entity_poly.type
_entity_poly.pdbx_seq_one_letter_code
_entity_poly.pdbx_strand_id
1 'polypeptide(L)' 'MHAIIRRYEGVDQNRTAELTGKANETLVPKLEKLSWFAGYYLIEAGNGVFSSLGLFETPEQGKESTNVVAT' A
#
# COMPACT_ATOMS: atom_id res chain seq x y z
N MET A 1 -3.42 17.43 -2.53
CA MET A 1 -3.13 16.01 -2.84
C MET A 1 -1.86 15.63 -2.11
N HIS A 2 -1.93 14.57 -1.32
CA HIS A 2 -0.87 14.09 -0.44
C HIS A 2 -0.56 12.65 -0.75
N ALA A 3 0.71 12.27 -0.63
CA ALA A 3 1.18 10.92 -0.88
C ALA A 3 1.87 10.37 0.37
N ILE A 4 1.55 9.13 0.73
CA ILE A 4 2.34 8.35 1.68
C ILE A 4 3.07 7.28 0.89
N ILE A 5 4.39 7.31 0.96
CA ILE A 5 5.26 6.30 0.36
C ILE A 5 5.82 5.44 1.49
N ARG A 6 5.69 4.12 1.38
CA ARG A 6 6.31 3.16 2.30
C ARG A 6 7.27 2.28 1.52
N ARG A 7 8.46 2.06 2.07
CA ARG A 7 9.48 1.17 1.51
C ARG A 7 9.61 -0.05 2.41
N TYR A 8 9.56 -1.23 1.81
CA TYR A 8 9.72 -2.52 2.45
C TYR A 8 10.98 -3.18 1.90
N GLU A 9 11.83 -3.67 2.78
CA GLU A 9 13.08 -4.33 2.43
C GLU A 9 13.10 -5.75 2.97
N GLY A 10 13.94 -6.61 2.38
CA GLY A 10 14.04 -8.01 2.77
C GLY A 10 12.83 -8.86 2.37
N VAL A 11 12.07 -8.41 1.38
CA VAL A 11 10.95 -9.17 0.83
C VAL A 11 11.48 -10.40 0.10
N ASP A 12 10.92 -11.57 0.40
CA ASP A 12 11.24 -12.81 -0.31
C ASP A 12 10.83 -12.69 -1.79
N GLN A 13 11.83 -12.67 -2.66
CA GLN A 13 11.65 -12.49 -4.10
C GLN A 13 10.90 -13.65 -4.75
N ASN A 14 10.90 -14.84 -4.14
CA ASN A 14 10.15 -15.98 -4.67
C ASN A 14 8.64 -15.86 -4.40
N ARG A 15 8.23 -14.87 -3.60
CA ARG A 15 6.84 -14.68 -3.16
C ARG A 15 6.24 -13.35 -3.60
N THR A 16 6.90 -12.62 -4.51
CA THR A 16 6.43 -11.31 -5.00
C THR A 16 5.03 -11.39 -5.59
N ALA A 17 4.76 -12.39 -6.44
CA ALA A 17 3.45 -12.60 -7.05
C ALA A 17 2.36 -12.87 -5.98
N GLU A 18 2.63 -13.75 -5.02
CA GLU A 18 1.72 -14.05 -3.91
C GLU A 18 1.42 -12.79 -3.08
N LEU A 19 2.44 -12.00 -2.77
CA LEU A 19 2.30 -10.75 -2.02
C LEU A 19 1.44 -9.73 -2.76
N THR A 20 1.67 -9.53 -4.05
CA THR A 20 0.84 -8.62 -4.88
C THR A 20 -0.61 -9.09 -4.98
N GLY A 21 -0.84 -10.41 -5.15
CA GLY A 21 -2.18 -10.99 -5.17
C GLY A 21 -2.90 -10.77 -3.84
N LYS A 22 -2.25 -11.07 -2.73
CA LYS A 22 -2.81 -10.87 -1.39
C LYS A 22 -3.13 -9.40 -1.11
N ALA A 23 -2.29 -8.47 -1.56
CA ALA A 23 -2.55 -7.04 -1.42
C ALA A 23 -3.84 -6.62 -2.16
N ASN A 24 -4.03 -7.11 -3.39
CA ASN A 24 -5.25 -6.88 -4.18
C ASN A 24 -6.49 -7.53 -3.57
N GLU A 25 -6.36 -8.70 -2.97
CA GLU A 25 -7.49 -9.43 -2.40
C GLU A 25 -7.92 -8.90 -1.03
N THR A 26 -6.99 -8.34 -0.25
CA THR A 26 -7.24 -8.02 1.17
C THR A 26 -7.12 -6.55 1.50
N LEU A 27 -6.06 -5.88 1.05
CA LEU A 27 -5.76 -4.50 1.45
C LEU A 27 -6.49 -3.48 0.57
N VAL A 28 -6.39 -3.62 -0.75
CA VAL A 28 -7.03 -2.69 -1.69
C VAL A 28 -8.55 -2.56 -1.42
N PRO A 29 -9.31 -3.64 -1.21
CA PRO A 29 -10.75 -3.53 -0.93
C PRO A 29 -11.08 -2.85 0.41
N LYS A 30 -10.15 -2.86 1.38
CA LYS A 30 -10.30 -2.10 2.63
C LYS A 30 -10.08 -0.60 2.38
N LEU A 31 -9.09 -0.24 1.56
CA LEU A 31 -8.79 1.14 1.22
C LEU A 31 -9.88 1.74 0.33
N GLU A 32 -10.43 1.00 -0.63
CA GLU A 32 -11.52 1.44 -1.52
C GLU A 32 -12.81 1.82 -0.79
N LYS A 33 -13.03 1.30 0.43
CA LYS A 33 -14.19 1.66 1.27
C LYS A 33 -14.05 3.05 1.91
N LEU A 34 -12.86 3.63 1.89
CA LEU A 34 -12.60 4.95 2.45
C LEU A 34 -13.01 5.98 1.40
N SER A 35 -13.97 6.84 1.75
CA SER A 35 -14.52 7.85 0.83
C SER A 35 -13.50 8.85 0.29
N TRP A 36 -12.33 8.92 0.92
CA TRP A 36 -11.20 9.79 0.61
C TRP A 36 -10.03 9.06 -0.07
N PHE A 37 -10.19 7.79 -0.42
CA PHE A 37 -9.18 7.01 -1.12
C PHE A 37 -9.08 7.41 -2.59
N ALA A 38 -7.91 7.92 -3.00
CA ALA A 38 -7.68 8.32 -4.39
C ALA A 38 -6.90 7.27 -5.21
N GLY A 39 -6.14 6.39 -4.55
CA GLY A 39 -5.41 5.33 -5.22
C GLY A 39 -4.34 4.68 -4.36
N TYR A 40 -3.97 3.45 -4.74
CA TYR A 40 -2.90 2.66 -4.13
C TYR A 40 -2.09 1.98 -5.22
N TYR A 41 -0.77 2.10 -5.15
CA TYR A 41 0.16 1.40 -6.03
C TYR A 41 1.13 0.59 -5.17
N LEU A 42 1.38 -0.65 -5.57
CA LEU A 42 2.44 -1.49 -5.02
C LEU A 42 3.44 -1.76 -6.14
N ILE A 43 4.69 -1.36 -5.91
CA ILE A 43 5.74 -1.34 -6.92
C ILE A 43 6.85 -2.27 -6.43
N GLU A 44 7.13 -3.32 -7.20
CA GLU A 44 8.32 -4.13 -7.02
C GLU A 44 9.53 -3.38 -7.60
N ALA A 45 10.47 -2.99 -6.73
CA ALA A 45 11.67 -2.27 -7.13
C ALA A 45 12.89 -3.20 -7.39
N GLY A 46 12.67 -4.52 -7.30
CA GLY A 46 13.71 -5.54 -7.41
C GLY A 46 14.53 -5.72 -6.12
N ASN A 47 15.41 -6.72 -6.10
CA ASN A 47 16.32 -7.02 -4.99
C ASN A 47 15.65 -7.13 -3.61
N GLY A 48 14.43 -7.69 -3.56
CA GLY A 48 13.66 -7.81 -2.32
C GLY A 48 13.14 -6.48 -1.77
N VAL A 49 13.09 -5.43 -2.59
CA VAL A 49 12.53 -4.12 -2.23
C VAL A 49 11.16 -3.93 -2.88
N PHE A 50 10.19 -3.55 -2.05
CA PHE A 50 8.88 -3.07 -2.49
C PHE A 50 8.66 -1.64 -2.04
N SER A 51 7.92 -0.88 -2.83
CA SER A 51 7.41 0.43 -2.42
C SER A 51 5.89 0.48 -2.60
N SER A 52 5.18 0.97 -1.60
CA SER A 52 3.77 1.33 -1.76
C SER A 52 3.59 2.83 -1.82
N LEU A 53 2.62 3.28 -2.60
CA LEU A 53 2.21 4.67 -2.75
C LEU A 53 0.70 4.75 -2.52
N GLY A 54 0.28 5.43 -1.47
CA GLY A 54 -1.13 5.79 -1.22
C GLY A 54 -1.37 7.27 -1.50
N LEU A 55 -2.43 7.59 -2.23
CA LEU A 55 -2.85 8.95 -2.56
C LEU A 55 -4.08 9.37 -1.75
N PHE A 56 -4.00 10.55 -1.14
CA PHE A 56 -4.98 11.08 -0.20
C PHE A 56 -5.24 12.57 -0.43
N GLU A 57 -6.40 13.06 0.01
CA GLU A 57 -6.74 14.48 -0.11
C GLU A 57 -5.98 15.31 0.93
N THR A 58 -5.92 14.83 2.18
CA THR A 58 -5.27 15.51 3.32
C THR A 58 -4.14 14.66 3.94
N PRO A 59 -3.20 15.27 4.68
CA PRO A 59 -2.13 14.51 5.34
C PRO A 59 -2.64 13.66 6.52
N GLU A 60 -3.73 14.06 7.18
CA GLU A 60 -4.36 13.29 8.27
C GLU A 60 -4.92 11.97 7.78
N GLN A 61 -5.57 11.96 6.61
CA GLN A 61 -6.04 10.75 5.94
C GLN A 61 -4.88 9.78 5.64
N GLY A 62 -3.74 10.31 5.22
CA GLY A 62 -2.53 9.51 5.02
C GLY A 62 -2.05 8.83 6.31
N LYS A 63 -2.11 9.52 7.45
CA LYS A 63 -1.79 8.92 8.76
C LYS A 63 -2.78 7.83 9.12
N GLU A 64 -4.08 8.10 8.99
CA GLU A 64 -5.16 7.16 9.31
C GLU A 64 -5.10 5.88 8.46
N SER A 65 -4.66 5.98 7.20
CA SER A 65 -4.44 4.81 6.34
C SER A 65 -3.48 3.79 6.97
N THR A 66 -2.55 4.23 7.81
CA THR A 66 -1.60 3.34 8.50
C THR A 66 -2.30 2.45 9.51
N ASN A 67 -3.32 2.97 10.20
CA ASN A 67 -4.11 2.21 11.17
C ASN A 67 -4.94 1.13 10.46
N VAL A 68 -5.50 1.45 9.29
CA VAL A 68 -6.27 0.50 8.46
C VAL A 68 -5.39 -0.65 7.97
N VAL A 69 -4.13 -0.38 7.60
CA VAL A 69 -3.18 -1.40 7.14
C VAL A 69 -2.73 -2.34 8.27
N ALA A 70 -2.75 -1.88 9.53
CA ALA A 70 -2.28 -2.63 10.69
C ALA A 70 -3.29 -3.63 11.29
N THR A 71 -4.50 -3.75 10.70
CA THR A 71 -5.59 -4.64 11.15
C THR A 71 -5.97 -5.68 10.11
#